data_AF-A0A8T4KAA3-F1
#
_entry.id   AF-A0A8T4KAA3-F1
#
_cell.length_a   1.000
_cell.length_b   1.000
_cell.length_c   1.000
_cell.angle_alpha   90.00
_cell.angle_beta   90.00
_cell.angle_gamma   90.00
#
_symmetry.space_group_name_H-M   'P 1'
#
loop_
_entity.id
_entity.type
_entity.pdbx_description
1 polymer ?
#
loop_
_entity_poly.entity_id
_entity_poly.type
_entity_poly.pdbx_seq_one_letter_code
_entity_poly.pdbx_strand_id
1 'polypeptide(L)'
;MEWIPRTDLGKQVAEGKMSLDDIFALGKKIKEPQIVDKLIPNMHSEIIFIGGSPGKGGGIKRTPTRRTTRMHRSGRRYRISAMVAIGNGNGYFGIGKAVAMENRVAIEKATINAKLNIMPVKRGCGSWECSCGGNHTIPVQVEGKSGSVRVQLIPAPKGVGLCVNNEAKKVMRLAGVNDSRPATKEADEGYEEIEAEVE
;
A
#
# COMPACT_ATOMS: atom_id res chain seq x y z
N MET A 1 25.44 1.16 -8.35
CA MET A 1 25.39 2.24 -9.34
C MET A 1 24.94 3.48 -8.59
N GLU A 2 25.74 4.54 -8.61
CA GLU A 2 25.42 5.78 -7.90
C GLU A 2 24.24 6.49 -8.59
N TRP A 3 23.27 6.99 -7.82
CA TRP A 3 22.07 7.64 -8.38
C TRP A 3 22.43 9.04 -8.89
N ILE A 4 22.23 9.26 -10.19
CA ILE A 4 22.36 10.58 -10.83
C ILE A 4 20.95 11.19 -10.94
N PRO A 5 20.63 12.23 -10.16
CA PRO A 5 19.31 12.85 -10.18
C PRO A 5 19.06 13.58 -11.51
N ARG A 6 17.85 13.45 -12.04
CA ARG A 6 17.44 14.12 -13.29
C ARG A 6 16.54 15.34 -13.02
N THR A 7 15.77 15.27 -11.94
CA THR A 7 14.85 16.32 -11.50
C THR A 7 15.50 17.27 -10.50
N ASP A 8 15.02 18.51 -10.43
CA ASP A 8 15.52 19.49 -9.46
C ASP A 8 15.24 19.06 -8.02
N LEU A 9 14.10 18.40 -7.79
CA LEU A 9 13.81 17.77 -6.50
C LEU A 9 14.83 16.67 -6.19
N GLY A 10 15.17 15.82 -7.17
CA GLY A 10 16.22 14.81 -7.02
C GLY A 10 17.57 15.42 -6.66
N LYS A 11 17.96 16.55 -7.27
CA LYS A 11 19.20 17.28 -6.93
C LYS A 11 19.17 17.82 -5.50
N GLN A 12 18.06 18.46 -5.12
CA GLN A 12 17.90 19.00 -3.76
C GLN A 12 17.96 17.91 -2.68
N VAL A 13 17.37 16.74 -2.95
CA VAL A 13 17.45 15.57 -2.05
C VAL A 13 18.85 14.94 -2.09
N ALA A 14 19.49 14.90 -3.26
CA ALA A 14 20.86 14.42 -3.39
C ALA A 14 21.84 15.27 -2.56
N GLU A 15 21.63 16.58 -2.50
CA GLU A 15 22.37 17.52 -1.66
C GLU A 15 22.00 17.48 -0.17
N GLY A 16 20.93 16.76 0.21
CA GLY A 16 20.48 16.64 1.60
C GLY A 16 19.70 17.83 2.14
N LYS A 17 19.18 18.70 1.27
CA LYS A 17 18.50 19.96 1.65
C LYS A 17 17.03 19.80 2.01
N MET A 18 16.39 18.68 1.70
CA MET A 18 14.95 18.46 1.93
C MET A 18 14.69 17.08 2.53
N SER A 19 13.80 17.04 3.51
CA SER A 19 13.22 15.80 4.06
C SER A 19 11.94 15.40 3.29
N LEU A 20 11.44 14.18 3.54
CA LEU A 20 10.17 13.73 2.97
C LEU A 20 8.99 14.59 3.43
N ASP A 21 8.98 15.03 4.70
CA ASP A 21 7.91 15.87 5.23
C ASP A 21 7.88 17.23 4.56
N ASP A 22 9.05 17.82 4.27
CA ASP A 22 9.14 19.07 3.52
C ASP A 22 8.59 18.91 2.10
N ILE A 23 8.87 17.77 1.46
CA ILE A 23 8.37 17.45 0.10
C ILE A 23 6.83 17.41 0.11
N PHE A 24 6.24 16.76 1.11
CA PHE A 24 4.79 16.69 1.26
C PHE A 24 4.17 18.05 1.64
N ALA A 25 4.80 18.82 2.53
CA ALA A 25 4.35 20.15 2.92
C ALA A 25 4.35 21.13 1.74
N LEU A 26 5.33 21.03 0.85
CA LEU A 26 5.42 21.83 -0.38
C LEU A 26 4.52 21.29 -1.51
N GLY A 27 3.88 20.13 -1.32
CA GLY A 27 3.03 19.49 -2.34
C GLY A 27 3.80 19.06 -3.60
N LYS A 28 5.12 18.87 -3.51
CA LYS A 28 5.93 18.48 -4.68
C LYS A 28 5.73 17.00 -4.99
N LYS A 29 5.47 16.69 -6.26
CA LYS A 29 5.30 15.30 -6.71
C LYS A 29 6.64 14.59 -6.90
N ILE A 30 6.78 13.40 -6.30
CA ILE A 30 7.92 12.51 -6.49
C ILE A 30 7.83 11.86 -7.87
N LYS A 31 8.89 11.99 -8.67
CA LYS A 31 8.99 11.42 -10.03
C LYS A 31 10.11 10.38 -10.18
N GLU A 32 11.01 10.30 -9.20
CA GLU A 32 12.12 9.34 -9.20
C GLU A 32 12.00 8.45 -7.96
N PRO A 33 11.97 7.11 -8.10
CA PRO A 33 11.90 6.21 -6.95
C PRO A 33 13.16 6.27 -6.07
N GLN A 34 14.30 6.67 -6.63
CA GLN A 34 15.58 6.75 -5.92
C GLN A 34 15.59 7.81 -4.81
N ILE A 35 14.75 8.85 -4.94
CA ILE A 35 14.55 9.86 -3.88
C ILE A 35 14.15 9.18 -2.57
N VAL A 36 13.22 8.24 -2.67
CA VAL A 36 12.69 7.51 -1.54
C VAL A 36 13.75 6.57 -0.96
N ASP A 37 14.47 5.86 -1.83
CA ASP A 37 15.53 4.93 -1.40
C ASP A 37 16.64 5.63 -0.62
N LYS A 38 16.93 6.90 -0.98
CA LYS A 38 17.90 7.72 -0.25
C LYS A 38 17.36 8.23 1.09
N LEU A 39 16.10 8.66 1.13
CA LEU A 39 15.51 9.27 2.32
C LEU A 39 15.08 8.23 3.37
N ILE A 40 14.65 7.05 2.96
CA ILE A 40 14.26 5.95 3.83
C ILE A 40 14.91 4.65 3.32
N PRO A 41 16.10 4.29 3.82
CA PRO A 41 16.80 3.08 3.39
C PRO A 41 16.13 1.80 3.90
N ASN A 42 15.42 1.84 5.04
CA ASN A 42 14.80 0.67 5.67
C ASN A 42 13.35 0.45 5.22
N MET A 43 13.17 0.37 3.90
CA MET A 43 11.86 0.24 3.29
C MET A 43 11.52 -1.23 3.02
N HIS A 44 10.44 -1.73 3.63
CA HIS A 44 9.97 -3.09 3.44
C HIS A 44 8.92 -3.13 2.34
N SER A 45 9.00 -4.13 1.46
CA SER A 45 8.01 -4.35 0.42
C SER A 45 7.30 -5.68 0.64
N GLU A 46 5.98 -5.68 0.55
CA GLU A 46 5.17 -6.88 0.55
C GLU A 46 4.28 -6.95 -0.70
N ILE A 47 4.18 -8.15 -1.25
CA ILE A 47 3.29 -8.42 -2.38
C ILE A 47 1.89 -8.66 -1.83
N ILE A 48 0.92 -7.89 -2.33
CA ILE A 48 -0.48 -8.05 -1.97
C ILE A 48 -1.09 -9.09 -2.91
N PHE A 49 -1.79 -10.05 -2.31
CA PHE A 49 -2.37 -11.15 -3.07
C PHE A 49 -3.67 -10.72 -3.67
N ILE A 50 -3.64 -10.60 -4.98
CA ILE A 50 -4.73 -10.03 -5.73
C ILE A 50 -5.39 -11.07 -6.64
N GLY A 51 -4.64 -12.04 -7.16
CA GLY A 51 -5.16 -13.05 -8.06
C GLY A 51 -5.93 -14.15 -7.33
N GLY A 52 -6.90 -14.73 -8.03
CA GLY A 52 -7.59 -15.94 -7.60
C GLY A 52 -7.61 -16.94 -8.75
N SER A 53 -7.23 -18.19 -8.48
CA SER A 53 -7.45 -19.30 -9.42
C SER A 53 -8.45 -20.29 -8.81
N PRO A 54 -9.45 -20.76 -9.57
CA PRO A 54 -10.36 -21.79 -9.09
C PRO A 54 -9.58 -23.05 -8.71
N GLY A 55 -9.70 -23.48 -7.45
CA GLY A 55 -9.18 -24.77 -6.99
C GLY A 55 -10.08 -25.93 -7.42
N LYS A 56 -9.59 -27.16 -7.26
CA LYS A 56 -10.32 -28.40 -7.63
C LYS A 56 -11.58 -28.69 -6.77
N GLY A 57 -12.01 -27.78 -5.91
CA GLY A 57 -13.14 -27.95 -4.99
C GLY A 57 -13.92 -26.66 -4.71
N GLY A 58 -14.00 -25.75 -5.69
CA GLY A 58 -14.77 -24.50 -5.56
C GLY A 58 -14.10 -23.38 -4.75
N GLY A 59 -13.09 -23.70 -3.93
CA GLY A 59 -12.29 -22.69 -3.24
C GLY A 59 -11.37 -21.90 -4.17
N ILE A 60 -11.16 -20.62 -3.89
CA ILE A 60 -10.24 -19.76 -4.66
C ILE A 60 -8.84 -19.84 -4.04
N LYS A 61 -7.85 -20.30 -4.82
CA LYS A 61 -6.44 -20.21 -4.42
C LYS A 61 -5.92 -18.81 -4.73
N ARG A 62 -5.61 -18.05 -3.67
CA ARG A 62 -5.03 -16.71 -3.80
C ARG A 62 -3.61 -16.78 -4.38
N THR A 63 -3.34 -15.88 -5.31
CA THR A 63 -2.09 -15.80 -6.08
C THR A 63 -1.58 -14.36 -6.04
N PRO A 64 -0.26 -14.12 -5.99
CA PRO A 64 0.31 -12.77 -5.97
C PRO A 64 0.00 -11.94 -7.22
N THR A 65 -0.40 -12.55 -8.32
CA THR A 65 -0.67 -11.86 -9.58
C THR A 65 -2.04 -12.23 -10.15
N ARG A 66 -2.73 -11.24 -10.75
CA ARG A 66 -3.93 -11.47 -11.56
C ARG A 66 -3.52 -11.72 -12.99
N ARG A 67 -4.12 -12.72 -13.63
CA ARG A 67 -4.03 -12.89 -15.08
C ARG A 67 -5.32 -12.43 -15.74
N THR A 68 -5.23 -11.36 -16.52
CA THR A 68 -6.33 -10.85 -17.35
C THR A 68 -6.11 -11.27 -18.79
N THR A 69 -7.19 -11.72 -19.45
CA THR A 69 -7.14 -12.18 -20.84
C THR A 69 -8.01 -11.26 -21.70
N ARG A 70 -7.47 -10.81 -22.83
CA ARG A 70 -8.23 -10.09 -23.86
C ARG A 70 -8.32 -10.94 -25.12
N MET A 71 -9.53 -11.17 -25.61
CA MET A 71 -9.78 -11.89 -26.86
C MET A 71 -9.56 -10.97 -28.06
N HIS A 72 -8.73 -11.38 -29.01
CA HIS A 72 -8.55 -10.75 -30.31
C HIS A 72 -8.92 -11.74 -31.42
N ARG A 73 -9.11 -11.24 -32.64
CA ARG A 73 -9.37 -12.08 -33.83
C ARG A 73 -8.27 -13.14 -34.06
N SER A 74 -7.02 -12.81 -33.73
CA SER A 74 -5.87 -13.73 -33.84
C SER A 74 -5.63 -14.62 -32.61
N GLY A 75 -6.48 -14.54 -31.58
CA GLY A 75 -6.38 -15.36 -30.37
C GLY A 75 -6.37 -14.57 -29.07
N ARG A 76 -6.09 -15.27 -27.96
CA ARG A 76 -6.10 -14.73 -26.60
C ARG A 76 -4.75 -14.09 -26.27
N ARG A 77 -4.75 -12.81 -25.88
CA ARG A 77 -3.58 -12.13 -25.32
C ARG A 77 -3.71 -12.01 -23.81
N TYR A 78 -2.65 -12.36 -23.10
CA TYR A 78 -2.61 -12.30 -21.64
C TYR A 78 -1.88 -11.04 -21.16
N ARG A 79 -2.33 -10.54 -20.02
CA ARG A 79 -1.68 -9.49 -19.24
C ARG A 79 -1.71 -9.91 -17.78
N ILE A 80 -0.64 -9.58 -17.08
CA ILE A 80 -0.47 -9.93 -15.68
C ILE A 80 -0.41 -8.63 -14.90
N SER A 81 -1.28 -8.48 -13.90
CA SER A 81 -1.20 -7.37 -12.95
C SER A 81 -0.65 -7.84 -11.62
N ALA A 82 0.21 -7.02 -11.03
CA ALA A 82 0.76 -7.19 -9.69
C ALA A 82 0.44 -5.94 -8.85
N MET A 83 0.29 -6.15 -7.54
CA MET A 83 0.12 -5.07 -6.56
C MET A 83 1.14 -5.26 -5.44
N VAL A 84 1.83 -4.18 -5.09
CA VAL A 84 2.88 -4.16 -4.07
C VAL A 84 2.58 -3.02 -3.11
N ALA A 85 2.62 -3.34 -1.82
CA ALA A 85 2.62 -2.36 -0.75
C ALA A 85 4.05 -2.19 -0.24
N ILE A 86 4.39 -0.96 0.12
CA ILE A 86 5.70 -0.59 0.64
C ILE A 86 5.51 0.27 1.88
N GLY A 87 6.31 0.05 2.91
CA GLY A 87 6.30 0.89 4.10
C GLY A 87 7.50 0.69 5.01
N ASN A 88 7.65 1.59 5.96
CA ASN A 88 8.74 1.56 6.94
C ASN A 88 8.26 1.25 8.37
N GLY A 89 6.98 0.90 8.55
CA GLY A 89 6.37 0.67 9.87
C GLY A 89 6.29 1.92 10.74
N ASN A 90 6.65 3.09 10.19
CA ASN A 90 6.80 4.35 10.91
C ASN A 90 5.96 5.46 10.27
N GLY A 91 4.80 5.13 9.72
CA GLY A 91 3.88 6.12 9.19
C GLY A 91 4.20 6.61 7.78
N TYR A 92 5.11 5.96 7.03
CA TYR A 92 5.18 6.14 5.58
C TYR A 92 4.78 4.84 4.90
N PHE A 93 3.86 4.97 3.96
CA PHE A 93 3.26 3.86 3.26
C PHE A 93 2.99 4.23 1.81
N GLY A 94 3.11 3.28 0.89
CA GLY A 94 2.81 3.50 -0.52
C GLY A 94 2.34 2.23 -1.20
N ILE A 95 1.42 2.38 -2.16
CA ILE A 95 0.91 1.27 -2.97
C ILE A 95 1.18 1.52 -4.44
N GLY A 96 1.56 0.44 -5.11
CA GLY A 96 1.81 0.42 -6.54
C GLY A 96 1.11 -0.74 -7.19
N LYS A 97 0.46 -0.43 -8.31
CA LYS A 97 -0.13 -1.41 -9.22
C LYS A 97 0.55 -1.28 -10.57
N ALA A 98 0.86 -2.41 -11.18
CA ALA A 98 1.43 -2.41 -12.52
C ALA A 98 0.97 -3.63 -13.32
N VAL A 99 1.01 -3.49 -14.64
CA VAL A 99 0.65 -4.53 -15.59
C VAL A 99 1.84 -4.81 -16.52
N ALA A 100 2.17 -6.07 -16.72
CA ALA A 100 3.20 -6.50 -17.66
C ALA A 100 2.81 -7.83 -18.34
N MET A 101 3.68 -8.33 -19.22
CA MET A 101 3.54 -9.66 -19.82
C MET A 101 4.07 -10.76 -18.91
N GLU A 102 5.07 -10.46 -18.09
CA GLU A 102 5.73 -11.39 -17.16
C GLU A 102 5.50 -11.00 -15.70
N ASN A 103 5.47 -12.00 -14.82
CA ASN A 103 5.24 -11.81 -13.38
C ASN A 103 6.30 -10.91 -12.74
N ARG A 104 7.59 -11.22 -12.97
CA ARG A 104 8.71 -10.50 -12.34
C ARG A 104 8.72 -9.02 -12.74
N VAL A 105 8.56 -8.75 -14.03
CA VAL A 105 8.50 -7.39 -14.57
C VAL A 105 7.29 -6.62 -14.03
N ALA A 106 6.14 -7.29 -13.83
CA ALA A 106 4.97 -6.65 -13.23
C ALA A 106 5.25 -6.25 -11.77
N ILE A 107 5.88 -7.12 -10.98
CA ILE A 107 6.22 -6.85 -9.57
C ILE A 107 7.24 -5.72 -9.48
N GLU A 108 8.31 -5.74 -10.29
CA GLU A 108 9.33 -4.68 -10.28
C GLU A 108 8.73 -3.31 -10.63
N LYS A 109 7.84 -3.25 -11.64
CA LYS A 109 7.10 -2.02 -11.97
C LYS A 109 6.15 -1.58 -10.87
N ALA A 110 5.48 -2.53 -10.21
CA ALA A 110 4.59 -2.22 -9.08
C ALA A 110 5.39 -1.65 -7.90
N THR A 111 6.57 -2.19 -7.60
CA THR A 111 7.48 -1.66 -6.57
C THR A 111 7.92 -0.23 -6.89
N ILE A 112 8.28 0.06 -8.15
CA ILE A 112 8.63 1.43 -8.57
C ILE A 112 7.43 2.37 -8.39
N ASN A 113 6.24 1.96 -8.83
CA ASN A 113 5.03 2.77 -8.67
C ASN A 113 4.67 3.00 -7.19
N ALA A 114 4.88 2.01 -6.34
CA ALA A 114 4.64 2.13 -4.90
C ALA A 114 5.55 3.17 -4.24
N LYS A 115 6.84 3.22 -4.63
CA LYS A 115 7.78 4.25 -4.18
C LYS A 115 7.36 5.65 -4.64
N LEU A 116 6.83 5.78 -5.86
CA LEU A 116 6.36 7.08 -6.37
C LEU A 116 5.09 7.57 -5.65
N ASN A 117 4.27 6.65 -5.16
CA ASN A 117 3.00 6.92 -4.48
C ASN A 117 3.11 6.79 -2.96
N ILE A 118 4.21 7.22 -2.36
CA ILE A 118 4.32 7.24 -0.90
C ILE A 118 3.48 8.36 -0.32
N MET A 119 2.83 8.04 0.79
CA MET A 119 1.96 8.91 1.56
C MET A 119 2.31 8.79 3.05
N PRO A 120 2.27 9.91 3.79
CA PRO A 120 2.37 9.87 5.25
C PRO A 120 1.04 9.45 5.86
N VAL A 121 1.08 8.46 6.75
CA VAL A 121 -0.05 7.94 7.53
C VAL A 121 -0.01 8.56 8.92
N LYS A 122 -1.08 9.28 9.27
CA LYS A 122 -1.24 9.84 10.61
C LYS A 122 -1.60 8.73 11.60
N ARG A 123 -0.75 8.55 12.61
CA ARG A 123 -0.94 7.58 13.69
C ARG A 123 -1.14 8.31 15.01
N GLY A 124 -1.87 7.71 15.93
CA GLY A 124 -2.13 8.26 17.25
C GLY A 124 -3.10 7.39 18.04
N CYS A 125 -3.26 7.69 19.33
CA CYS A 125 -4.23 7.01 20.18
C CYS A 125 -5.57 7.74 20.14
N GLY A 126 -6.48 7.29 19.28
CA GLY A 126 -7.84 7.85 19.15
C GLY A 126 -8.92 7.09 19.92
N SER A 127 -8.59 5.97 20.56
CA SER A 127 -9.58 5.16 21.27
C SER A 127 -9.99 5.84 22.58
N TRP A 128 -11.30 5.95 22.82
CA TRP A 128 -11.80 6.46 24.11
C TRP A 128 -11.39 5.57 25.29
N GLU A 129 -11.12 4.29 25.04
CA GLU A 129 -10.73 3.30 26.04
C GLU A 129 -9.24 3.39 26.42
N CYS A 130 -8.43 4.18 25.68
CA CYS A 130 -6.98 4.22 25.86
C CYS A 130 -6.43 5.64 25.81
N SER A 131 -5.73 6.06 26.87
CA SER A 131 -5.07 7.38 26.95
C SER A 131 -3.54 7.26 26.93
N CYS A 132 -2.99 6.21 26.33
CA CYS A 132 -1.55 5.92 26.42
C CYS A 132 -0.63 6.85 25.61
N GLY A 133 -1.19 7.77 24.80
CA GLY A 133 -0.43 8.72 23.98
C GLY A 133 0.50 8.10 22.92
N GLY A 134 0.48 6.77 22.76
CA GLY A 134 1.36 6.06 21.83
C GLY A 134 0.81 5.96 20.41
N ASN A 135 1.71 5.88 19.43
CA ASN A 135 1.39 5.80 18.01
C ASN A 135 1.15 4.35 17.54
N HIS A 136 0.15 3.68 18.14
CA HIS A 136 -0.18 2.28 17.85
C HIS A 136 -1.44 2.11 16.99
N THR A 137 -2.35 3.09 17.03
CA THR A 137 -3.63 3.07 16.31
C THR A 137 -3.83 4.34 15.46
N ILE A 138 -5.06 4.55 14.99
CA ILE A 138 -5.48 5.71 14.19
C ILE A 138 -6.08 6.76 15.15
N PRO A 139 -5.82 8.06 14.95
CA PRO A 139 -6.29 9.12 15.87
C PRO A 139 -7.79 9.37 15.82
N VAL A 140 -8.45 9.12 14.69
CA VAL A 140 -9.89 9.32 14.49
C VAL A 140 -10.45 8.16 13.69
N GLN A 141 -11.75 7.95 13.78
CA GLN A 141 -12.43 7.01 12.90
C GLN A 141 -12.34 7.50 11.46
N VAL A 142 -11.89 6.64 10.56
CA VAL A 142 -11.75 6.94 9.13
C VAL A 142 -12.58 5.96 8.31
N GLU A 143 -13.21 6.46 7.27
CA GLU A 143 -13.93 5.67 6.27
C GLU A 143 -13.24 5.90 4.93
N GLY A 144 -12.90 4.80 4.26
CA GLY A 144 -12.36 4.79 2.91
C GLY A 144 -13.28 3.97 2.00
N LYS A 145 -13.37 4.38 0.74
CA LYS A 145 -14.31 3.80 -0.23
C LYS A 145 -13.63 3.63 -1.58
N SER A 146 -13.73 2.43 -2.13
CA SER A 146 -13.37 2.15 -3.52
C SER A 146 -14.48 1.32 -4.17
N GLY A 147 -15.04 1.84 -5.26
CA GLY A 147 -16.17 1.23 -5.94
C GLY A 147 -17.40 1.07 -5.04
N SER A 148 -17.81 -0.18 -4.82
CA SER A 148 -18.93 -0.54 -3.93
C SER A 148 -18.49 -0.86 -2.50
N VAL A 149 -17.18 -1.09 -2.30
CA VAL A 149 -16.60 -1.48 -1.03
C VAL A 149 -16.39 -0.25 -0.16
N ARG A 150 -16.83 -0.36 1.10
CA ARG A 150 -16.57 0.63 2.15
C ARG A 150 -15.83 -0.04 3.29
N VAL A 151 -14.71 0.54 3.68
CA VAL A 151 -13.95 0.08 4.82
C VAL A 151 -13.93 1.19 5.85
N GLN A 152 -14.29 0.84 7.08
CA GLN A 152 -14.30 1.77 8.18
C GLN A 152 -13.39 1.26 9.29
N LEU A 153 -12.41 2.08 9.65
CA LEU A 153 -11.42 1.78 10.67
C LEU A 153 -11.74 2.56 11.93
N ILE A 154 -11.96 1.83 13.02
CA ILE A 154 -12.17 2.37 14.36
C ILE A 154 -10.86 2.25 15.15
N PRO A 155 -10.44 3.31 15.86
CA PRO A 155 -9.33 3.25 16.79
C PRO A 155 -9.54 2.18 17.87
N ALA A 156 -8.52 1.36 18.12
CA ALA A 156 -8.57 0.30 19.13
C ALA A 156 -7.58 0.56 20.27
N PRO A 157 -7.87 0.13 21.51
CA PRO A 157 -6.92 0.19 22.59
C PRO A 157 -5.73 -0.72 22.34
N LYS A 158 -4.61 -0.45 23.03
CA LYS A 158 -3.36 -1.20 22.88
C LYS A 158 -3.54 -2.68 23.26
N GLY A 159 -3.11 -3.58 22.38
CA GLY A 159 -3.08 -5.03 22.64
C GLY A 159 -4.26 -5.81 22.04
N VAL A 160 -5.17 -5.14 21.34
CA VAL A 160 -6.26 -5.79 20.58
C VAL A 160 -5.71 -6.48 19.32
N GLY A 161 -4.64 -5.93 18.75
CA GLY A 161 -4.08 -6.36 17.49
C GLY A 161 -4.93 -5.93 16.28
N LEU A 162 -4.52 -6.41 15.11
CA LEU A 162 -5.21 -6.12 13.84
C LEU A 162 -6.33 -7.13 13.60
N CYS A 163 -7.58 -6.69 13.79
CA CYS A 163 -8.80 -7.49 13.57
C CYS A 163 -9.31 -7.46 12.11
N VAL A 164 -8.42 -7.29 11.13
CA VAL A 164 -8.75 -7.19 9.70
C VAL A 164 -8.35 -8.45 8.91
N ASN A 165 -8.66 -8.49 7.60
CA ASN A 165 -8.28 -9.60 6.71
C ASN A 165 -6.76 -9.73 6.56
N ASN A 166 -6.25 -10.89 6.14
CA ASN A 166 -4.80 -11.14 6.12
C ASN A 166 -4.02 -10.17 5.22
N GLU A 167 -4.58 -9.78 4.07
CA GLU A 167 -4.00 -8.80 3.16
C GLU A 167 -4.02 -7.39 3.74
N ALA A 168 -5.15 -6.99 4.33
CA ALA A 168 -5.27 -5.75 5.08
C ALA A 168 -4.27 -5.67 6.25
N LYS A 169 -4.02 -6.79 6.95
CA LYS A 169 -3.00 -6.85 8.01
C LYS A 169 -1.60 -6.52 7.48
N LYS A 170 -1.25 -6.95 6.27
CA LYS A 170 0.04 -6.63 5.65
C LYS A 170 0.19 -5.13 5.43
N VAL A 171 -0.87 -4.51 4.88
CA VAL A 171 -0.93 -3.07 4.63
C VAL A 171 -0.80 -2.28 5.94
N MET A 172 -1.61 -2.60 6.95
CA MET A 172 -1.61 -1.91 8.24
C MET A 172 -0.28 -2.03 8.98
N ARG A 173 0.38 -3.20 8.93
CA ARG A 173 1.72 -3.39 9.52
C ARG A 173 2.77 -2.52 8.84
N LEU A 174 2.75 -2.44 7.50
CA LEU A 174 3.68 -1.59 6.75
C LEU A 174 3.45 -0.10 7.03
N ALA A 175 2.21 0.30 7.27
CA ALA A 175 1.86 1.66 7.72
C ALA A 175 2.29 1.95 9.17
N GLY A 176 2.56 0.92 9.97
CA GLY A 176 2.94 1.06 11.38
C GLY A 176 1.75 1.16 12.33
N VAL A 177 0.59 0.66 11.93
CA VAL A 177 -0.62 0.51 12.75
C VAL A 177 -0.65 -0.91 13.30
N ASN A 178 -0.72 -1.04 14.62
CA ASN A 178 -0.67 -2.33 15.31
C ASN A 178 -2.05 -2.76 15.82
N ASP A 179 -2.92 -1.80 16.13
CA ASP A 179 -4.23 -2.05 16.71
C ASP A 179 -5.31 -1.32 15.91
N SER A 180 -6.26 -2.07 15.36
CA SER A 180 -7.42 -1.50 14.66
C SER A 180 -8.62 -2.44 14.71
N ARG A 181 -9.81 -1.85 14.82
CA ARG A 181 -11.08 -2.57 14.80
C ARG A 181 -11.87 -2.18 13.54
N PRO A 182 -12.25 -3.10 12.66
CA PRO A 182 -13.15 -2.78 11.56
C PRO A 182 -14.59 -2.61 12.07
N ALA A 183 -15.29 -1.58 11.60
CA ALA A 183 -16.71 -1.35 11.95
C ALA A 183 -17.67 -2.12 11.04
N THR A 184 -17.39 -2.10 9.73
CA THR A 184 -18.33 -2.55 8.70
C THR A 184 -17.59 -3.47 7.74
N LYS A 185 -18.19 -4.62 7.43
CA LYS A 185 -17.73 -5.57 6.42
C LYS A 185 -18.83 -5.76 5.38
N GLU A 186 -18.97 -4.81 4.47
CA GLU A 186 -19.66 -5.05 3.20
C GLU A 186 -18.62 -5.07 2.09
N ALA A 187 -17.90 -6.19 1.97
CA ALA A 187 -16.97 -6.39 0.86
C ALA A 187 -16.62 -7.87 0.68
N ASP A 188 -16.85 -8.37 -0.54
CA ASP A 188 -16.16 -9.54 -1.06
C ASP A 188 -14.66 -9.24 -1.17
N GLU A 189 -13.83 -10.23 -0.84
CA GLU A 189 -12.38 -10.15 -0.66
C GLU A 189 -11.62 -9.79 -1.97
N GLY A 190 -11.70 -8.52 -2.36
CA GLY A 190 -11.25 -8.01 -3.65
C GLY A 190 -10.27 -6.85 -3.55
N TYR A 191 -9.67 -6.51 -4.70
CA TYR A 191 -8.77 -5.37 -4.92
C TYR A 191 -9.30 -4.05 -4.38
N GLU A 192 -10.62 -3.86 -4.49
CA GLU A 192 -11.32 -2.66 -4.07
C GLU A 192 -11.25 -2.49 -2.55
N GLU A 193 -11.15 -3.56 -1.77
CA GLU A 193 -10.96 -3.47 -0.31
C GLU A 193 -9.59 -2.84 0.03
N ILE A 194 -8.53 -3.25 -0.67
CA ILE A 194 -7.17 -2.73 -0.44
C ILE A 194 -7.05 -1.29 -0.94
N GLU A 195 -7.67 -0.95 -2.07
CA GLU A 195 -7.70 0.43 -2.57
C GLU A 195 -8.55 1.32 -1.63
N ALA A 196 -9.67 0.80 -1.08
CA ALA A 196 -10.52 1.50 -0.12
C ALA A 196 -9.86 1.69 1.26
N GLU A 197 -8.94 0.83 1.69
CA GLU A 197 -8.23 0.98 2.97
C GLU A 197 -7.17 2.09 2.95
N VAL A 198 -6.82 2.57 1.75
CA VAL A 198 -5.63 3.39 1.51
C VAL A 198 -6.00 4.80 1.01
N GLU A 199 -7.19 4.94 0.41
CA GLU A 199 -7.85 6.23 0.13
C GLU A 199 -8.59 6.78 1.36
#